data_AF-A0A067GJT5-F1
#
_entry.id   AF-A0A067GJT5-F1
#
_cell.length_a   1.000
_cell.length_b   1.000
_cell.length_c   1.000
_cell.angle_alpha   90.00
_cell.angle_beta   90.00
_cell.angle_gamma   90.00
#
_symmetry.space_group_name_H-M   'P 1'
#
loop_
_entity.id
_entity.type
_entity.pdbx_description
1 polymer ?
#
loop_
_entity_poly.entity_id
_entity_poly.type
_entity_poly.pdbx_seq_one_letter_code
_entity_poly.pdbx_strand_id
1 'polypeptide(L)' 'CKFCGREGTVTMIPGRGKPLTQEAAQSGGFSPLMLFDCRGYEPVDFVFGVGWKVESSPIGLLLT' A
#
# COMPACT_ATOMS: atom_id res chain seq x y z
N CYS A 1 -2.78 -9.59 20.66
CA CYS A 1 -3.83 -10.51 20.20
C CYS A 1 -4.88 -10.72 21.28
N LYS A 2 -6.16 -10.41 21.00
CA LYS A 2 -7.25 -10.52 22.00
C LYS A 2 -7.58 -11.97 22.39
N PHE A 3 -7.30 -12.95 21.54
CA PHE A 3 -7.59 -14.36 21.80
C PHE A 3 -6.52 -15.05 22.64
N CYS A 4 -5.23 -14.90 22.30
CA CYS A 4 -4.14 -15.66 22.91
C CYS A 4 -3.14 -14.81 23.73
N GLY A 5 -3.41 -13.53 23.95
CA GLY A 5 -2.56 -12.64 24.75
C GLY A 5 -1.22 -12.25 24.12
N ARG A 6 -0.76 -12.93 23.06
CA ARG A 6 0.51 -12.61 22.38
C ARG A 6 0.54 -11.19 21.83
N GLU A 7 1.66 -10.53 22.00
CA GLU A 7 1.96 -9.22 21.40
C GLU A 7 2.63 -9.39 20.04
N GLY A 8 2.49 -8.37 19.19
CA GLY A 8 3.07 -8.32 17.86
C GLY A 8 3.17 -6.89 17.37
N THR A 9 3.87 -6.67 16.26
CA THR A 9 4.13 -5.34 15.68
C THR A 9 3.82 -5.33 14.19
N VAL A 10 3.37 -4.18 13.70
CA VAL A 10 3.27 -3.86 12.27
C VAL A 10 3.95 -2.50 12.07
N THR A 11 5.08 -2.49 11.38
CA THR A 11 5.88 -1.27 11.19
C THR A 11 6.02 -1.00 9.69
N MET A 12 5.59 0.18 9.24
CA MET A 12 5.78 0.59 7.85
C MET A 12 7.27 0.80 7.56
N ILE A 13 7.76 0.21 6.47
CA ILE A 13 9.10 0.46 5.94
C ILE A 13 9.00 1.57 4.88
N PRO A 14 9.48 2.79 5.18
CA PRO A 14 9.37 3.93 4.26
C PRO A 14 10.21 3.72 3.00
N GLY A 15 9.85 4.41 1.91
CA GLY A 15 10.61 4.40 0.65
C GLY A 15 10.50 3.12 -0.18
N ARG A 16 9.60 2.21 0.19
CA ARG A 16 9.34 0.95 -0.55
C ARG A 16 8.11 1.01 -1.45
N GLY A 17 7.23 1.98 -1.20
CA GLY A 17 6.05 2.24 -2.02
C GLY A 17 6.39 2.85 -3.37
N LYS A 18 5.57 2.57 -4.38
CA LYS A 18 5.59 3.23 -5.69
C LYS A 18 4.18 3.74 -6.02
N PRO A 19 4.05 4.91 -6.66
CA PRO A 19 2.77 5.39 -7.17
C PRO A 19 2.16 4.37 -8.15
N LEU A 20 0.84 4.31 -8.22
CA LEU A 20 0.18 3.60 -9.32
C LEU A 20 0.17 4.53 -10.54
N THR A 21 0.79 4.09 -11.63
CA THR A 21 0.82 4.83 -12.90
C THR A 21 -0.32 4.39 -13.82
N GLN A 22 -0.66 5.23 -14.80
CA GLN A 22 -1.68 4.90 -15.78
C GLN A 22 -1.30 3.66 -16.60
N GLU A 23 -0.04 3.52 -16.98
CA GLU A 23 0.45 2.37 -17.76
C GLU A 23 0.29 1.07 -16.97
N ALA A 24 0.63 1.09 -15.67
CA ALA A 24 0.43 -0.04 -14.78
C ALA A 24 -1.06 -0.39 -14.64
N ALA A 25 -1.93 0.61 -14.47
CA ALA A 25 -3.38 0.38 -14.39
C ALA A 25 -3.97 -0.19 -15.69
N GLN A 26 -3.60 0.37 -16.85
CA GLN A 26 -4.12 -0.06 -18.15
C GLN A 26 -3.66 -1.46 -18.56
N SER A 27 -2.45 -1.85 -18.15
CA SER A 27 -1.94 -3.22 -18.36
C SER A 27 -2.52 -4.25 -17.39
N GLY A 28 -3.37 -3.84 -16.44
CA GLY A 28 -3.86 -4.69 -15.35
C GLY A 28 -2.78 -5.06 -14.34
N GLY A 29 -1.67 -4.31 -14.32
CA GLY A 29 -0.54 -4.51 -13.42
C GLY A 29 -0.81 -3.99 -12.01
N PHE A 30 0.03 -4.43 -11.07
CA PHE A 30 -0.01 -4.03 -9.67
C PHE A 30 1.13 -3.06 -9.35
N SER A 31 0.87 -2.07 -8.50
CA SER A 31 1.90 -1.22 -7.91
C SER A 31 2.03 -1.51 -6.41
N PRO A 32 3.24 -1.81 -5.89
CA PRO A 32 3.43 -2.00 -4.46
C PRO A 32 3.39 -0.64 -3.75
N LEU A 33 2.28 -0.33 -3.07
CA LEU A 33 2.05 0.99 -2.44
C LEU A 33 2.81 1.14 -1.09
N MET A 34 3.06 0.04 -0.39
CA MET A 34 3.69 0.04 0.94
C MET A 34 4.30 -1.32 1.27
N LEU A 35 5.24 -1.34 2.21
CA LEU A 35 5.82 -2.56 2.77
C LEU A 35 5.81 -2.47 4.29
N PHE A 36 5.48 -3.57 4.96
CA PHE A 36 5.44 -3.66 6.41
C PHE A 36 6.39 -4.75 6.92
N ASP A 37 7.14 -4.47 8.00
CA ASP A 37 7.72 -5.50 8.86
C ASP A 37 6.64 -5.94 9.86
N CYS A 38 6.15 -7.17 9.67
CA CYS A 38 5.09 -7.74 10.51
C CYS A 38 5.66 -8.85 11.39
N ARG A 39 5.48 -8.74 12.71
CA ARG A 39 5.90 -9.75 13.70
C ARG A 39 4.71 -10.18 14.53
N GLY A 40 4.30 -11.43 14.38
CA GLY A 40 3.13 -11.98 15.09
C GLY A 40 1.77 -11.56 14.53
N TYR A 41 1.75 -10.84 13.40
CA TYR A 41 0.56 -10.47 12.64
C TYR A 41 0.79 -10.67 11.14
N GLU A 42 -0.28 -10.89 10.39
CA GLU A 42 -0.29 -10.94 8.93
C GLU A 42 -1.47 -10.11 8.42
N PRO A 43 -1.26 -9.14 7.50
CA PRO A 43 -2.35 -8.42 6.86
C PRO A 43 -3.11 -9.36 5.91
N VAL A 44 -4.43 -9.40 6.04
CA VAL A 44 -5.29 -10.28 5.23
C VAL A 44 -6.14 -9.52 4.21
N ASP A 45 -6.29 -8.21 4.39
CA ASP A 45 -7.10 -7.36 3.52
C ASP A 45 -6.62 -5.90 3.58
N PHE A 46 -7.06 -5.10 2.62
CA PHE A 46 -6.70 -3.69 2.48
C PHE A 46 -7.93 -2.84 2.15
N VAL A 47 -8.09 -1.71 2.85
CA VAL A 47 -9.16 -0.74 2.61
C VAL A 47 -8.53 0.62 2.35
N PHE A 48 -8.93 1.26 1.25
CA PHE A 48 -8.51 2.62 0.93
C PHE A 48 -9.06 3.62 1.96
N GLY A 49 -8.16 4.33 2.63
CA GLY A 49 -8.49 5.48 3.48
C GLY A 49 -8.58 6.79 2.69
N VAL A 50 -8.64 7.90 3.41
CA VAL A 50 -8.53 9.26 2.85
C VAL A 50 -7.06 9.67 2.70
N GLY A 51 -6.78 10.72 1.93
CA GLY A 51 -5.43 11.33 1.82
C GLY A 51 -4.63 10.94 0.57
N TRP A 52 -5.20 10.13 -0.32
CA TRP A 52 -4.66 9.88 -1.66
C TRP A 52 -4.54 11.17 -2.45
N LYS A 53 -3.44 11.31 -3.18
CA LYS A 53 -3.21 12.42 -4.10
C LYS A 53 -3.14 11.89 -5.52
N VAL A 54 -3.61 12.71 -6.44
CA VAL A 54 -3.59 12.40 -7.87
C VAL A 54 -2.87 13.52 -8.59
N GLU A 55 -1.93 13.16 -9.44
CA GLU A 55 -1.30 14.09 -10.37
C GLU A 55 -1.67 13.73 -11.80
N SER A 56 -2.19 14.68 -12.56
CA SER A 56 -2.39 14.53 -13.99
C SER A 56 -1.12 14.96 -14.71
N SER A 57 -0.48 14.03 -15.40
CA SER A 57 0.52 14.37 -16.42
C SER A 57 -0.17 14.48 -17.79
N PRO A 58 0.46 15.16 -18.78
CA PRO A 58 -0.04 15.19 -20.17
C PRO A 58 -0.24 13.80 -20.79
N ILE A 59 0.33 12.76 -20.18
CA ILE A 59 0.35 11.37 -20.65
C ILE A 59 -0.49 10.45 -19.73
N GLY A 60 -1.04 10.94 -18.60
CA GLY A 60 -1.84 10.11 -17.69
C GLY A 60 -1.88 10.51 -16.22
N LEU A 61 -2.77 9.85 -15.44
CA LEU A 61 -2.95 10.02 -13.99
C LEU A 61 -1.94 9.19 -13.17
N LEU A 62 -1.34 9.79 -12.15
CA LEU A 62 -0.51 9.16 -11.12
C LEU A 62 -1.22 9.20 -9.77
N LEU A 63 -1.44 8.05 -9.14
CA LEU A 63 -2.00 7.96 -7.79
C LEU A 63 -0.86 7.75 -6.79
N THR A 64 -0.70 8.70 -5.86
CA THR A 64 0.33 8.72 -4.80
C THR A 64 -0.29 8.66 -3.42
#